data_AF-A0AA48RHA5-F1
#
_entry.id   AF-A0AA48RHA5-F1
#
_cell.length_a   1.000
_cell.length_b   1.000
_cell.length_c   1.000
_cell.angle_alpha   90.00
_cell.angle_beta   90.00
_cell.angle_gamma   90.00
#
_symmetry.space_group_name_H-M   'P 1'
#
loop_
_entity.id
_entity.type
_entity.pdbx_description
1 polymer ?
#
loop_
_entity_poly.entity_id
_entity_poly.type
_entity_poly.pdbx_seq_one_letter_code
_entity_poly.pdbx_strand_id
1 'polypeptide(L)'
;MTDGAVLNQTRDAAFEQLMQTQMARVYRLCCWLVNDRTAAEDITQEVFLKVYKHLSAFRGDSRIETWLYRIAVNESKRYLRSGVFRKRFSASQANRVACADIEKEVMRKDEQAALSRLIDTLPFRHKQVLILHYYEELRAETIAEILGITPGAVYTRLHRAREKLKALMRKEEERWI
;
A
#
# COMPACT_ATOMS: atom_id res chain seq x y z
N MET A 1 20.17 22.93 -33.54
CA MET A 1 20.80 22.81 -32.20
C MET A 1 19.99 21.75 -31.45
N THR A 2 20.20 20.48 -31.81
CA THR A 2 21.09 19.48 -31.17
C THR A 2 20.31 18.58 -30.22
N ASP A 3 19.89 17.44 -30.79
CA ASP A 3 19.27 16.23 -30.20
C ASP A 3 20.14 15.54 -29.13
N GLY A 4 20.56 16.26 -28.08
CA GLY A 4 21.53 15.75 -27.10
C GLY A 4 21.06 15.69 -25.64
N ALA A 5 19.89 16.23 -25.28
CA ALA A 5 19.55 16.51 -23.89
C ALA A 5 18.77 15.40 -23.14
N VAL A 6 18.45 14.27 -23.78
CA VAL A 6 17.57 13.24 -23.19
C VAL A 6 18.32 12.02 -22.65
N LEU A 7 19.65 11.95 -22.77
CA LEU A 7 20.43 10.74 -22.45
C LEU A 7 21.27 10.77 -21.17
N ASN A 8 21.10 11.72 -20.25
CA ASN A 8 21.95 11.73 -19.06
C ASN A 8 21.29 12.34 -17.80
N GLN A 9 20.14 11.80 -17.36
CA GLN A 9 19.86 11.88 -15.93
C GLN A 9 20.83 10.94 -15.22
N THR A 10 21.66 11.48 -14.33
CA THR A 10 22.43 10.68 -13.38
C THR A 10 21.46 9.82 -12.57
N ARG A 11 21.92 8.66 -12.10
CA ARG A 11 21.14 7.76 -11.22
C ARG A 11 20.45 8.54 -10.09
N ASP A 12 21.14 9.54 -9.55
CA ASP A 12 20.66 10.37 -8.45
C ASP A 12 19.51 11.30 -8.89
N ALA A 13 19.59 11.92 -10.06
CA ALA A 13 18.51 12.76 -10.60
C ALA A 13 17.24 11.93 -10.92
N ALA A 14 17.41 10.74 -11.52
CA ALA A 14 16.30 9.84 -11.80
C ALA A 14 15.64 9.32 -10.51
N PHE A 15 16.45 9.01 -9.50
CA PHE A 15 15.95 8.62 -8.19
C PHE A 15 15.21 9.77 -7.49
N GLU A 16 15.76 10.97 -7.50
CA GLU A 16 15.14 12.15 -6.90
C GLU A 16 13.77 12.43 -7.50
N GLN A 17 13.66 12.39 -8.84
CA GLN A 17 12.39 12.55 -9.53
C GLN A 17 11.39 11.45 -9.16
N LEU A 18 11.82 10.20 -9.09
CA LEU A 18 10.97 9.08 -8.66
C LEU A 18 10.48 9.27 -7.22
N MET A 19 11.36 9.70 -6.32
CA MET A 19 11.03 9.95 -4.92
C MET A 19 10.01 11.09 -4.80
N GLN A 20 10.27 12.24 -5.43
CA GLN A 20 9.37 13.40 -5.40
C GLN A 20 7.97 13.06 -5.91
N THR A 21 7.87 12.21 -6.95
CA THR A 21 6.58 11.86 -7.57
C THR A 21 5.84 10.73 -6.86
N GLN A 22 6.54 9.77 -6.25
CA GLN A 22 5.92 8.54 -5.74
C GLN A 22 5.92 8.42 -4.21
N MET A 23 6.72 9.20 -3.47
CA MET A 23 6.87 9.03 -2.02
C MET A 23 5.54 9.15 -1.29
N ALA A 24 4.72 10.14 -1.63
CA ALA A 24 3.41 10.32 -1.02
C ALA A 24 2.47 9.12 -1.30
N ARG A 25 2.50 8.55 -2.50
CA ARG A 25 1.68 7.39 -2.87
C ARG A 25 2.12 6.13 -2.12
N VAL A 26 3.44 5.86 -2.11
CA VAL A 26 4.02 4.73 -1.38
C VAL A 26 3.74 4.83 0.11
N TYR A 27 3.87 6.03 0.69
CA TYR A 27 3.55 6.27 2.08
C TYR A 27 2.08 5.94 2.39
N ARG A 28 1.14 6.46 1.59
CA ARG A 28 -0.28 6.16 1.74
C ARG A 28 -0.58 4.67 1.62
N LEU A 29 0.02 3.99 0.63
CA LEU A 29 -0.11 2.55 0.47
C LEU A 29 0.37 1.81 1.72
N CYS A 30 1.56 2.15 2.24
CA CYS A 30 2.08 1.53 3.45
C CYS A 30 1.15 1.76 4.65
N CYS A 31 0.66 2.99 4.79
CA CYS A 31 -0.34 3.38 5.79
C CYS A 31 -1.58 2.47 5.75
N TRP A 32 -2.18 2.27 4.58
CA TRP A 32 -3.31 1.36 4.39
C TRP A 32 -2.95 -0.08 4.75
N LEU A 33 -1.76 -0.54 4.36
CA LEU A 33 -1.34 -1.92 4.54
C LEU A 33 -1.07 -2.28 6.01
N VAL A 34 -0.42 -1.40 6.77
CA VAL A 34 0.05 -1.70 8.13
C VAL A 34 -0.75 -1.05 9.26
N ASN A 35 -1.54 -0.01 8.97
CA ASN A 35 -2.35 0.74 9.94
C ASN A 35 -1.56 1.22 11.17
N ASP A 36 -0.36 1.74 10.93
CA ASP A 36 0.57 2.28 11.93
C ASP A 36 1.41 3.34 11.21
N ARG A 37 1.20 4.62 11.56
CA ARG A 37 1.84 5.76 10.87
C ARG A 37 3.36 5.70 10.99
N THR A 38 3.88 5.45 12.18
CA THR A 38 5.32 5.34 12.44
C THR A 38 5.92 4.19 11.64
N ALA A 39 5.26 3.03 11.64
CA ALA A 39 5.73 1.91 10.82
C ALA A 39 5.64 2.20 9.31
N ALA A 40 4.61 2.90 8.86
CA ALA A 40 4.47 3.28 7.45
C ALA A 40 5.59 4.24 7.02
N GLU A 41 6.00 5.18 7.87
CA GLU A 41 7.15 6.06 7.64
C GLU A 41 8.44 5.23 7.53
N ASP A 42 8.71 4.37 8.52
CA ASP A 42 9.88 3.48 8.53
C ASP A 42 9.95 2.60 7.27
N ILE A 43 8.82 1.99 6.90
CA ILE A 43 8.71 1.14 5.70
C ILE A 43 8.94 1.96 4.43
N THR A 44 8.36 3.16 4.33
CA THR A 44 8.51 4.01 3.14
C THR A 44 9.99 4.36 2.93
N GLN A 45 10.70 4.74 3.99
CA GLN A 45 12.13 5.01 3.92
C GLN A 45 12.91 3.77 3.45
N GLU A 46 12.65 2.60 4.03
CA GLU A 46 13.29 1.35 3.62
C GLU A 46 13.01 0.99 2.15
N VAL A 47 11.79 1.24 1.67
CA VAL A 47 11.43 1.05 0.25
C VAL A 47 12.31 1.91 -0.65
N PHE A 48 12.41 3.22 -0.38
CA PHE A 48 13.23 4.11 -1.21
C PHE A 48 14.72 3.84 -1.09
N LEU A 49 15.21 3.39 0.07
CA LEU A 49 16.58 2.93 0.23
C LEU A 49 16.87 1.69 -0.65
N LYS A 50 15.95 0.71 -0.70
CA LYS A 50 16.09 -0.45 -1.57
C LYS A 50 16.01 -0.08 -3.04
N VAL A 51 15.11 0.83 -3.40
CA VAL A 51 14.99 1.35 -4.75
C VAL A 51 16.31 1.99 -5.17
N TYR A 52 16.87 2.91 -4.37
CA TYR A 52 18.14 3.56 -4.67
C TYR A 52 19.28 2.55 -4.88
N LYS A 53 19.41 1.56 -3.98
CA LYS A 53 20.44 0.51 -4.07
C LYS A 53 20.32 -0.36 -5.31
N HIS A 54 19.12 -0.60 -5.79
CA HIS A 54 18.86 -1.52 -6.89
C HIS A 54 18.45 -0.83 -8.20
N LEU A 55 18.38 0.50 -8.23
CA LEU A 55 17.93 1.27 -9.39
C LEU A 55 18.79 1.00 -10.62
N SER A 56 20.11 0.89 -10.45
CA SER A 56 21.04 0.59 -11.54
C SER A 56 20.92 -0.84 -12.08
N ALA A 57 20.30 -1.75 -11.31
CA ALA A 57 20.06 -3.14 -11.71
C ALA A 57 18.63 -3.35 -12.24
N PHE A 58 17.82 -2.29 -12.30
CA PHE A 58 16.47 -2.37 -12.83
C PHE A 58 16.51 -2.60 -14.34
N ARG A 59 16.07 -3.80 -14.77
CA ARG A 59 16.16 -4.26 -16.16
C ARG A 59 15.06 -3.72 -17.08
N GLY A 60 14.04 -3.05 -16.54
CA GLY A 60 12.90 -2.57 -17.33
C GLY A 60 11.87 -3.64 -17.71
N ASP A 61 11.95 -4.84 -17.12
CA ASP A 61 11.01 -5.95 -17.36
C ASP A 61 9.57 -5.65 -16.86
N SER A 62 9.39 -4.56 -16.11
CA SER A 62 8.10 -4.04 -15.67
C SER A 62 8.13 -2.51 -15.66
N ARG A 63 7.01 -1.85 -15.40
CA ARG A 63 7.04 -0.41 -15.06
C ARG A 63 7.77 -0.21 -13.73
N ILE A 64 8.48 0.91 -13.58
CA ILE A 64 9.19 1.25 -12.34
C ILE A 64 8.23 1.34 -11.14
N GLU A 65 7.02 1.84 -11.37
CA GLU A 65 5.95 1.92 -10.36
C GLU A 65 5.50 0.53 -9.88
N THR A 66 5.35 -0.43 -10.79
CA THR A 66 5.01 -1.82 -10.46
C THR A 66 6.09 -2.45 -9.58
N TRP A 67 7.36 -2.20 -9.89
CA TRP A 67 8.49 -2.68 -9.09
C TRP A 67 8.54 -2.01 -7.71
N LEU A 68 8.33 -0.68 -7.65
CA LEU A 68 8.24 0.09 -6.42
C LEU A 68 7.13 -0.46 -5.49
N TYR A 69 5.94 -0.69 -6.03
CA TYR A 69 4.80 -1.22 -5.27
C TYR A 69 5.04 -2.65 -4.80
N ARG A 70 5.73 -3.47 -5.61
CA ARG A 70 6.16 -4.81 -5.18
C ARG A 70 7.07 -4.73 -3.95
N ILE A 71 8.02 -3.80 -3.91
CA ILE A 71 8.89 -3.60 -2.74
C ILE A 71 8.05 -3.14 -1.54
N ALA A 72 7.17 -2.15 -1.71
CA ALA A 72 6.33 -1.62 -0.64
C ALA A 72 5.41 -2.67 0.00
N VAL A 73 4.75 -3.50 -0.82
CA VAL A 73 3.88 -4.59 -0.33
C VAL A 73 4.70 -5.65 0.41
N ASN A 74 5.89 -5.99 -0.09
CA ASN A 74 6.76 -6.98 0.52
C ASN A 74 7.31 -6.50 1.87
N GLU A 75 7.76 -5.24 1.98
CA GLU A 75 8.20 -4.69 3.27
C GLU A 75 7.05 -4.57 4.27
N SER A 76 5.87 -4.14 3.82
CA SER A 76 4.67 -4.12 4.67
C SER A 76 4.34 -5.52 5.20
N LYS A 77 4.38 -6.54 4.33
CA LYS A 77 4.16 -7.94 4.71
C LYS A 77 5.23 -8.46 5.67
N ARG A 78 6.50 -8.07 5.48
CA ARG A 78 7.62 -8.43 6.35
C ARG A 78 7.45 -7.81 7.73
N TYR A 79 7.09 -6.53 7.81
CA TYR A 79 6.80 -5.84 9.06
C TYR A 79 5.70 -6.54 9.85
N LEU A 80 4.56 -6.84 9.22
CA LEU A 80 3.42 -7.50 9.88
C LEU A 80 3.73 -8.91 10.39
N ARG A 81 4.74 -9.57 9.83
CA ARG A 81 5.24 -10.88 10.29
C ARG A 81 6.32 -10.78 11.37
N SER A 82 6.85 -9.58 11.61
CA SER A 82 7.96 -9.37 12.53
C SER A 82 7.51 -9.40 14.00
N GLY A 83 8.44 -9.70 14.90
CA GLY A 83 8.21 -9.56 16.34
C GLY A 83 8.00 -8.11 16.78
N VAL A 84 8.44 -7.13 15.99
CA VAL A 84 8.27 -5.68 16.25
C VAL A 84 6.79 -5.30 16.18
N PHE A 85 6.08 -5.75 15.15
CA PHE A 85 4.63 -5.55 15.04
C PHE A 85 3.91 -6.15 16.26
N ARG A 86 4.27 -7.36 16.68
CA ARG A 86 3.65 -8.02 17.85
C ARG A 86 3.85 -7.22 19.14
N LYS A 87 5.05 -6.68 19.36
CA LYS A 87 5.36 -5.81 20.51
C LYS A 87 4.59 -4.49 20.47
N ARG A 88 4.58 -3.80 19.32
CA ARG A 88 3.84 -2.53 19.15
C ARG A 88 2.33 -2.72 19.27
N PHE A 89 1.78 -3.78 18.69
CA PHE A 89 0.36 -4.15 18.80
C PHE A 89 -0.08 -4.36 20.25
N SER A 90 0.80 -4.92 21.10
CA SER A 90 0.55 -5.10 22.53
C SER A 90 0.76 -3.83 23.36
N ALA A 91 1.57 -2.88 22.89
CA ALA A 91 2.00 -1.71 23.66
C ALA A 91 1.07 -0.48 23.50
N SER A 92 0.33 -0.35 22.38
CA SER A 92 -0.70 0.69 22.27
C SER A 92 -1.75 0.37 21.20
N GLN A 93 -3.03 0.55 21.54
CA GLN A 93 -4.10 0.72 20.54
C GLN A 93 -4.18 2.17 20.02
N ALA A 94 -3.49 3.12 20.70
CA ALA A 94 -3.56 4.55 20.45
C ALA A 94 -2.89 5.01 19.13
N ASN A 95 -1.94 4.23 18.58
CA ASN A 95 -1.29 4.56 17.30
C ASN A 95 -2.07 4.06 16.06
N ARG A 96 -3.21 3.39 16.26
CA ARG A 96 -4.11 2.98 15.17
C ARG A 96 -5.00 4.15 14.76
N VAL A 97 -4.39 5.26 14.39
CA VAL A 97 -5.12 6.34 13.72
C VAL A 97 -5.22 5.93 12.27
N ALA A 98 -6.45 5.72 11.78
CA ALA A 98 -6.69 5.52 10.37
C ALA A 98 -5.91 6.60 9.59
N CYS A 99 -5.05 6.20 8.66
CA CYS A 99 -4.38 7.16 7.78
C CYS A 99 -5.36 7.83 6.80
N ALA A 100 -6.67 7.65 6.99
CA ALA A 100 -7.76 8.29 6.28
C ALA A 100 -7.77 9.82 6.39
N ASP A 101 -6.95 10.43 7.26
CA ASP A 101 -6.87 11.90 7.43
C ASP A 101 -6.24 12.68 6.28
N ILE A 102 -5.91 12.07 5.14
CA ILE A 102 -5.26 12.83 4.05
C ILE A 102 -6.23 13.72 3.27
N GLU A 103 -7.57 13.55 3.34
CA GLU A 103 -8.50 14.52 2.77
C GLU A 103 -9.74 14.78 3.63
N LYS A 104 -10.14 16.06 3.68
CA LYS A 104 -11.17 16.69 4.52
C LYS A 104 -12.58 16.20 4.17
N GLU A 105 -13.42 15.89 5.18
CA GLU A 105 -14.82 16.36 5.33
C GLU A 105 -15.54 15.66 6.51
N VAL A 106 -16.01 16.43 7.49
CA VAL A 106 -16.38 15.97 8.84
C VAL A 106 -17.59 15.02 8.92
N MET A 107 -18.49 14.97 7.94
CA MET A 107 -19.60 13.99 7.92
C MET A 107 -19.28 12.71 7.12
N ARG A 108 -18.45 12.78 6.07
CA ARG A 108 -17.96 11.58 5.36
C ARG A 108 -16.93 10.81 6.20
N LYS A 109 -16.33 11.47 7.21
CA LYS A 109 -15.33 10.88 8.10
C LYS A 109 -15.84 9.68 8.88
N ASP A 110 -17.08 9.67 9.34
CA ASP A 110 -17.54 8.58 10.22
C ASP A 110 -17.76 7.27 9.45
N GLU A 111 -18.41 7.32 8.29
CA GLU A 111 -18.59 6.17 7.40
C GLU A 111 -17.26 5.70 6.80
N GLN A 112 -16.40 6.63 6.36
CA GLN A 112 -15.08 6.28 5.82
C GLN A 112 -14.16 5.72 6.91
N ALA A 113 -14.21 6.24 8.14
CA ALA A 113 -13.46 5.71 9.26
C ALA A 113 -14.00 4.34 9.70
N ALA A 114 -15.32 4.13 9.66
CA ALA A 114 -15.92 2.81 9.89
C ALA A 114 -15.44 1.81 8.83
N LEU A 115 -15.53 2.15 7.55
CA LEU A 115 -15.06 1.32 6.45
C LEU A 115 -13.56 1.01 6.56
N SER A 116 -12.74 2.01 6.87
CA SER A 116 -11.30 1.84 7.11
C SER A 116 -11.03 0.85 8.23
N ARG A 117 -11.74 0.98 9.36
CA ARG A 117 -11.63 0.02 10.49
C ARG A 117 -12.02 -1.40 10.08
N LEU A 118 -13.06 -1.56 9.27
CA LEU A 118 -13.46 -2.88 8.77
C LEU A 118 -12.41 -3.47 7.81
N ILE A 119 -11.90 -2.67 6.88
CA ILE A 119 -10.79 -3.07 6.00
C ILE A 119 -9.57 -3.50 6.84
N ASP A 120 -9.32 -2.85 7.98
CA ASP A 120 -8.22 -3.20 8.87
C ASP A 120 -8.31 -4.57 9.51
N THR A 121 -9.52 -5.10 9.68
CA THR A 121 -9.74 -6.45 10.18
C THR A 121 -9.54 -7.54 9.13
N LEU A 122 -9.44 -7.17 7.84
CA LEU A 122 -9.27 -8.14 6.78
C LEU A 122 -7.89 -8.79 6.83
N PRO A 123 -7.79 -10.11 6.52
CA PRO A 123 -6.50 -10.75 6.33
C PRO A 123 -5.67 -9.99 5.28
N PHE A 124 -4.38 -9.78 5.56
CA PHE A 124 -3.48 -9.00 4.71
C PHE A 124 -3.58 -9.35 3.22
N ARG A 125 -3.70 -10.65 2.90
CA ARG A 125 -3.83 -11.15 1.52
C ARG A 125 -5.05 -10.59 0.76
N HIS A 126 -6.12 -10.26 1.46
CA HIS A 126 -7.34 -9.67 0.93
C HIS A 126 -7.28 -8.14 0.98
N LYS A 127 -6.76 -7.58 2.08
CA LYS A 127 -6.53 -6.14 2.21
C LYS A 127 -5.68 -5.61 1.06
N GLN A 128 -4.51 -6.20 0.81
CA GLN A 128 -3.58 -5.72 -0.22
C GLN A 128 -4.20 -5.66 -1.62
N VAL A 129 -5.07 -6.60 -2.00
CA VAL A 129 -5.72 -6.57 -3.33
C VAL A 129 -6.81 -5.52 -3.40
N LEU A 130 -7.55 -5.29 -2.31
CA LEU A 130 -8.54 -4.21 -2.25
C LEU A 130 -7.87 -2.84 -2.38
N ILE A 131 -6.80 -2.60 -1.60
CA ILE A 131 -6.09 -1.32 -1.62
C ILE A 131 -5.48 -1.06 -2.99
N LEU A 132 -4.76 -2.03 -3.55
CA LEU A 132 -4.16 -1.87 -4.88
C LEU A 132 -5.20 -1.67 -5.99
N HIS A 133 -6.40 -2.27 -5.87
CA HIS A 133 -7.42 -2.15 -6.90
C HIS A 133 -8.26 -0.87 -6.77
N TYR A 134 -8.68 -0.51 -5.56
CA TYR A 134 -9.64 0.57 -5.35
C TYR A 134 -9.00 1.90 -4.98
N TYR A 135 -7.87 1.89 -4.27
CA TYR A 135 -7.19 3.12 -3.85
C TYR A 135 -6.04 3.48 -4.78
N GLU A 136 -5.36 2.49 -5.36
CA GLU A 136 -4.33 2.72 -6.38
C GLU A 136 -4.84 2.55 -7.81
N GLU A 137 -6.12 2.21 -7.99
CA GLU A 137 -6.82 2.08 -9.28
C GLU A 137 -6.11 1.15 -10.28
N LEU A 138 -5.43 0.12 -9.77
CA LEU A 138 -4.67 -0.80 -10.60
C LEU A 138 -5.54 -1.91 -11.19
N ARG A 139 -5.22 -2.27 -12.42
CA ARG A 139 -5.81 -3.43 -13.11
C ARG A 139 -5.26 -4.73 -12.54
N ALA A 140 -6.03 -5.81 -12.68
CA ALA A 140 -5.72 -7.11 -12.10
C ALA A 140 -4.37 -7.67 -12.56
N GLU A 141 -3.97 -7.39 -13.80
CA GLU A 141 -2.69 -7.80 -14.38
C GLU A 141 -1.51 -7.15 -13.66
N THR A 142 -1.58 -5.84 -13.44
CA THR A 142 -0.55 -5.10 -12.71
C THR A 142 -0.50 -5.52 -11.24
N ILE A 143 -1.65 -5.76 -10.62
CA ILE A 143 -1.71 -6.30 -9.25
C ILE A 143 -1.09 -7.70 -9.19
N ALA A 144 -1.35 -8.54 -10.19
CA ALA A 144 -0.80 -9.88 -10.30
C ALA A 144 0.74 -9.84 -10.36
N GLU A 145 1.29 -8.92 -11.17
CA GLU A 145 2.72 -8.63 -11.21
C GLU A 145 3.23 -8.17 -9.84
N ILE A 146 2.62 -7.15 -9.23
CA ILE A 146 3.05 -6.63 -7.91
C ILE A 146 3.11 -7.74 -6.86
N LEU A 147 2.10 -8.60 -6.83
CA LEU A 147 1.94 -9.63 -5.80
C LEU A 147 2.62 -10.97 -6.13
N GLY A 148 3.14 -11.15 -7.36
CA GLY A 148 3.73 -12.41 -7.81
C GLY A 148 2.71 -13.56 -7.87
N ILE A 149 1.51 -13.30 -8.38
CA ILE A 149 0.41 -14.28 -8.50
C ILE A 149 -0.22 -14.19 -9.91
N THR A 150 -1.23 -15.02 -10.20
CA THR A 150 -1.98 -14.93 -11.46
C THR A 150 -3.10 -13.88 -11.40
N PRO A 151 -3.52 -13.29 -12.54
CA PRO A 151 -4.70 -12.40 -12.57
C PRO A 151 -5.97 -13.08 -12.03
N GLY A 152 -6.19 -14.36 -12.36
CA GLY A 152 -7.30 -15.14 -11.80
C GLY A 152 -7.27 -15.23 -10.26
N ALA A 153 -6.08 -15.34 -9.66
CA ALA A 153 -5.93 -15.30 -8.21
C ALA A 153 -6.24 -13.90 -7.64
N VAL A 154 -5.95 -12.81 -8.36
CA VAL A 154 -6.35 -11.45 -7.98
C VAL A 154 -7.88 -11.34 -7.93
N TYR A 155 -8.58 -11.74 -9.01
CA TYR A 155 -10.05 -11.70 -9.05
C TYR A 155 -10.68 -12.54 -7.93
N THR A 156 -10.17 -13.74 -7.69
CA THR A 156 -10.64 -14.61 -6.61
C THR A 156 -10.44 -13.94 -5.25
N ARG A 157 -9.29 -13.31 -5.01
CA ARG A 157 -9.02 -12.60 -3.74
C ARG A 157 -9.89 -11.36 -3.59
N LEU A 158 -10.12 -10.60 -4.66
CA LEU A 158 -11.02 -9.44 -4.66
C LEU A 158 -12.44 -9.85 -4.32
N HIS A 159 -12.97 -10.89 -4.97
CA HIS A 159 -14.29 -11.44 -4.67
C HIS A 159 -14.41 -11.83 -3.19
N ARG A 160 -13.46 -12.62 -2.68
CA ARG A 160 -13.44 -13.05 -1.26
C ARG A 160 -13.26 -11.88 -0.29
N ALA A 161 -12.53 -10.83 -0.69
CA ALA A 161 -12.34 -9.64 0.11
C ALA A 161 -13.65 -8.84 0.23
N ARG A 162 -14.38 -8.66 -0.89
CA ARG A 162 -15.69 -7.99 -0.94
C ARG A 162 -16.73 -8.73 -0.10
N GLU A 163 -16.83 -10.06 -0.24
CA GLU A 163 -17.76 -10.87 0.55
C GLU A 163 -17.51 -10.76 2.05
N LYS A 164 -16.22 -10.77 2.46
CA LYS A 164 -15.86 -10.56 3.87
C LYS A 164 -16.21 -9.15 4.35
N LEU A 165 -15.94 -8.13 3.54
CA LEU A 165 -16.24 -6.75 3.90
C LEU A 165 -17.75 -6.54 4.04
N LYS A 166 -18.55 -7.08 3.11
CA LYS A 166 -20.02 -7.06 3.18
C LYS A 166 -20.55 -7.75 4.44
N ALA A 167 -20.01 -8.91 4.78
CA ALA A 167 -20.39 -9.62 6.01
C ALA A 167 -20.01 -8.85 7.29
N LEU A 168 -18.89 -8.12 7.28
CA LEU A 168 -18.48 -7.25 8.38
C LEU A 168 -19.38 -6.02 8.51
N MET A 169 -19.72 -5.37 7.40
CA MET A 169 -20.63 -4.22 7.38
C MET A 169 -22.00 -4.59 7.94
N ARG A 170 -22.56 -5.73 7.52
CA ARG A 170 -23.85 -6.22 8.04
C ARG A 170 -23.83 -6.45 9.56
N LYS A 171 -22.76 -7.05 10.07
CA LYS A 171 -22.59 -7.25 11.52
C LYS A 171 -22.46 -5.95 12.30
N GLU A 172 -21.82 -4.95 11.70
CA GLU A 172 -21.72 -3.63 12.29
C GLU A 172 -23.11 -2.97 12.34
N GLU A 173 -23.90 -3.02 11.27
CA GLU A 173 -25.28 -2.52 11.23
C GLU A 173 -26.18 -3.19 12.27
N GLU A 174 -26.11 -4.51 12.41
CA GLU A 174 -26.85 -5.30 13.42
C GLU A 174 -26.45 -4.96 14.87
N ARG A 175 -25.29 -4.34 15.10
CA ARG A 175 -24.83 -3.93 16.44
C ARG A 175 -25.47 -2.62 16.91
N TRP A 176 -26.03 -1.83 16.00
CA TRP A 176 -26.68 -0.54 16.30
C TRP A 176 -28.22 -0.61 16.33
N ILE A 177 -28.79 -1.82 16.17
CA ILE A 177 -30.22 -2.15 16.33
C ILE A 177 -30.42 -2.82 17.69
#